data_AF-A0A2U2PDU3-F1
#
_entry.id   AF-A0A2U2PDU3-F1
#
_cell.length_a   1.000
_cell.length_b   1.000
_cell.length_c   1.000
_cell.angle_alpha   90.00
_cell.angle_beta   90.00
_cell.angle_gamma   90.00
#
_symmetry.space_group_name_H-M   'P 1'
#
loop_
_entity.id
_entity.type
_entity.pdbx_description
1 polymer ?
#
loop_
_entity_poly.entity_id
_entity_poly.type
_entity_poly.pdbx_seq_one_letter_code
_entity_poly.pdbx_strand_id
1 'polypeptide(L)'
;MPRKQRQPGDAFLSQNKCNLGTNTRIMQLLRSQLNELYDLIEKQGYFSPSQFSILAGQTELTLNETQFYFKVFEDIGYVDSMMANFSPGRSLYMEATTGVDWEGIKFYFKDWLSYLKREVSAPDKWGRLVEEVKSLIGETQVENTAFSHQEYLEVRRNIETIKNQLSSIPLLETQNIAILHQLNHVAEMTDKLNKFDWRNFFIGTITSCVIQLGVTQEHAKLFAELIRNTFSGWMLLK
;
A
#
# COMPACT_ATOMS: atom_id res chain seq x y z
N MET A 1 72.63 -2.64 -35.60
CA MET A 1 72.32 -1.70 -36.70
C MET A 1 70.99 -2.07 -37.34
N PRO A 2 70.18 -1.08 -37.79
CA PRO A 2 68.76 -1.04 -37.48
C PRO A 2 67.83 -1.01 -38.71
N ARG A 3 66.54 -1.33 -38.52
CA ARG A 3 65.34 -0.83 -39.25
C ARG A 3 64.13 -1.62 -38.71
N LYS A 4 62.98 -1.06 -38.36
CA LYS A 4 62.46 0.32 -38.38
C LYS A 4 61.18 0.29 -37.54
N GLN A 5 61.00 1.25 -36.63
CA GLN A 5 59.72 1.52 -35.96
C GLN A 5 58.65 1.98 -36.96
N ARG A 6 57.37 1.64 -36.72
CA ARG A 6 56.23 2.56 -36.93
C ARG A 6 55.18 2.37 -35.82
N GLN A 7 54.66 3.52 -35.41
CA GLN A 7 53.84 3.87 -34.26
C GLN A 7 52.36 3.42 -34.32
N PRO A 8 51.65 3.50 -33.17
CA PRO A 8 50.23 3.16 -33.04
C PRO A 8 49.33 4.28 -33.57
N GLY A 9 48.18 3.91 -34.13
CA GLY A 9 47.15 4.83 -34.60
C GLY A 9 45.79 4.38 -34.09
N ASP A 10 45.17 5.26 -33.32
CA ASP A 10 43.89 5.15 -32.66
C ASP A 10 42.69 4.92 -33.60
N ALA A 11 41.62 4.46 -32.94
CA ALA A 11 40.21 4.59 -33.32
C ALA A 11 39.75 3.78 -34.54
N PHE A 12 38.82 2.84 -34.32
CA PHE A 12 37.41 3.14 -34.58
C PHE A 12 36.53 2.14 -33.86
N LEU A 13 35.77 2.70 -32.92
CA LEU A 13 34.63 2.10 -32.24
C LEU A 13 33.58 1.63 -33.25
N SER A 14 32.91 0.54 -32.89
CA SER A 14 31.46 0.38 -32.90
C SER A 14 30.72 0.85 -34.17
N GLN A 15 30.19 -0.13 -34.91
CA GLN A 15 28.74 -0.20 -35.21
C GLN A 15 28.43 -1.44 -36.06
N ASN A 16 28.36 -2.61 -35.43
CA ASN A 16 27.45 -3.65 -35.92
C ASN A 16 26.04 -3.28 -35.45
N LYS A 17 25.38 -2.41 -36.22
CA LYS A 17 23.93 -2.21 -36.12
C LYS A 17 23.24 -3.48 -36.63
N CYS A 18 23.05 -4.45 -35.75
CA CYS A 18 21.97 -5.40 -35.91
C CYS A 18 20.67 -4.62 -35.79
N ASN A 19 20.04 -4.33 -36.94
CA ASN A 19 18.66 -3.92 -37.03
C ASN A 19 17.78 -5.05 -36.46
N LEU A 20 17.57 -5.06 -35.15
CA LEU A 20 16.42 -5.70 -34.54
C LEU A 20 15.20 -4.82 -34.82
N GLY A 21 14.71 -4.90 -36.05
CA GLY A 21 13.34 -4.53 -36.35
C GLY A 21 12.45 -5.57 -35.68
N THR A 22 12.07 -5.32 -34.42
CA THR A 22 10.98 -6.05 -33.75
C THR A 22 9.68 -5.66 -34.43
N ASN A 23 9.41 -6.29 -35.57
CA ASN A 23 8.07 -6.32 -36.14
C ASN A 23 7.31 -7.39 -35.36
N THR A 24 7.02 -7.11 -34.09
CA THR A 24 6.15 -7.92 -33.24
C THR A 24 4.80 -7.91 -33.92
N ARG A 25 4.42 -9.00 -34.58
CA ARG A 25 3.04 -9.16 -35.06
C ARG A 25 2.15 -8.98 -33.84
N ILE A 26 1.37 -7.91 -33.83
CA ILE A 26 0.37 -7.69 -32.80
C ILE A 26 -0.70 -8.74 -33.09
N MET A 27 -0.69 -9.82 -32.31
CA MET A 27 -1.79 -10.79 -32.29
C MET A 27 -3.09 -10.02 -32.02
N GLN A 28 -4.15 -10.36 -32.74
CA GLN A 28 -5.50 -9.87 -32.47
C GLN A 28 -6.40 -11.08 -32.27
N LEU A 29 -7.19 -11.08 -31.21
CA LEU A 29 -8.22 -12.09 -31.04
C LEU A 29 -9.27 -11.94 -32.14
N LEU A 30 -9.75 -13.06 -32.66
CA LEU A 30 -10.84 -13.06 -33.63
C LEU A 30 -12.12 -12.54 -32.96
N ARG A 31 -13.04 -11.98 -33.75
CA ARG A 31 -14.34 -11.54 -33.24
C ARG A 31 -15.11 -12.67 -32.56
N SER A 32 -15.05 -13.89 -33.08
CA SER A 32 -15.66 -15.07 -32.45
C SER A 32 -15.04 -15.38 -31.09
N GLN A 33 -13.72 -15.28 -30.97
CA GLN A 33 -13.01 -15.48 -29.71
C GLN A 33 -13.39 -14.44 -28.66
N LEU A 34 -13.48 -13.16 -29.06
CA LEU A 34 -13.97 -12.09 -28.18
C LEU A 34 -15.41 -12.33 -27.73
N ASN A 35 -16.30 -12.76 -28.64
CA ASN A 35 -17.67 -13.10 -28.29
C ASN A 35 -17.73 -14.28 -27.30
N GLU A 36 -16.89 -15.29 -27.48
CA GLU A 36 -16.83 -16.41 -26.52
C GLU A 36 -16.38 -15.95 -25.13
N LEU A 37 -15.40 -15.05 -25.02
CA LEU A 37 -15.03 -14.47 -23.73
C LEU A 37 -16.18 -13.64 -23.12
N TYR A 38 -16.90 -12.89 -23.94
CA TYR A 38 -18.09 -12.13 -23.53
C TYR A 38 -19.17 -13.08 -22.96
N ASP A 39 -19.49 -14.16 -23.67
CA ASP A 39 -20.47 -15.16 -23.24
C ASP A 39 -20.05 -15.85 -21.93
N LEU A 40 -18.75 -16.06 -21.72
CA LEU A 40 -18.22 -16.62 -20.48
C LEU A 40 -18.42 -15.70 -19.27
N ILE A 41 -18.27 -14.39 -19.46
CA ILE A 41 -18.57 -13.40 -18.42
C ILE A 41 -20.06 -13.46 -18.07
N GLU A 42 -20.95 -13.38 -19.07
CA GLU A 42 -22.39 -13.44 -18.85
C GLU A 42 -22.82 -14.74 -18.16
N LYS A 43 -22.28 -15.88 -18.60
CA LYS A 43 -22.60 -17.20 -18.05
C LYS A 43 -22.18 -17.35 -16.59
N GLN A 44 -21.11 -16.70 -16.15
CA GLN A 44 -20.67 -16.77 -14.75
C GLN A 44 -21.62 -15.99 -13.83
N GLY A 45 -22.26 -14.93 -14.33
CA GLY A 45 -23.32 -14.18 -13.67
C GLY A 45 -22.89 -13.28 -12.50
N TYR A 46 -21.62 -13.28 -12.11
CA TYR A 46 -21.11 -12.37 -11.07
C TYR A 46 -20.68 -11.02 -11.63
N PHE A 47 -20.12 -11.01 -12.84
CA PHE A 47 -19.68 -9.80 -13.53
C PHE A 47 -20.58 -9.50 -14.72
N SER A 48 -20.68 -8.23 -15.10
CA SER A 48 -21.23 -7.78 -16.37
C SER A 48 -20.10 -7.47 -17.36
N PRO A 49 -20.24 -7.79 -18.65
CA PRO A 49 -19.24 -7.43 -19.66
C PRO A 49 -18.91 -5.93 -19.71
N SER A 50 -19.86 -5.07 -19.32
CA SER A 50 -19.66 -3.61 -19.24
C SER A 50 -18.64 -3.17 -18.19
N GLN A 51 -18.30 -4.03 -17.23
CA GLN A 51 -17.28 -3.77 -16.21
C GLN A 51 -15.86 -3.98 -16.75
N PHE A 52 -15.70 -4.45 -17.98
CA PHE A 52 -14.41 -4.70 -18.59
C PHE A 52 -14.13 -3.70 -19.69
N SER A 53 -12.88 -3.23 -19.73
CA SER A 53 -12.33 -2.46 -20.83
C SER A 53 -11.45 -3.37 -21.69
N ILE A 54 -11.55 -3.21 -23.00
CA ILE A 54 -10.67 -3.88 -23.97
C ILE A 54 -9.76 -2.80 -24.55
N LEU A 55 -8.46 -2.89 -24.27
CA LEU A 55 -7.48 -1.94 -24.81
C LEU A 55 -7.29 -2.14 -26.32
N ALA A 56 -6.93 -1.06 -27.02
CA ALA A 56 -6.70 -1.05 -28.46
C ALA A 56 -5.56 -2.05 -28.82
N GLY A 57 -5.91 -3.13 -29.51
CA GLY A 57 -5.05 -4.30 -29.72
C GLY A 57 -5.75 -5.65 -29.51
N GLN A 58 -6.96 -5.67 -28.93
CA GLN A 58 -7.90 -6.81 -28.84
C GLN A 58 -7.43 -8.05 -28.06
N THR A 59 -6.28 -8.01 -27.38
CA THR A 59 -5.78 -9.17 -26.64
C THR A 59 -5.82 -9.04 -25.13
N GLU A 60 -6.20 -7.88 -24.59
CA GLU A 60 -6.19 -7.59 -23.16
C GLU A 60 -7.58 -7.13 -22.70
N LEU A 61 -8.12 -7.84 -21.70
CA LEU A 61 -9.33 -7.49 -20.98
C LEU A 61 -8.94 -7.02 -19.58
N THR A 62 -9.39 -5.84 -19.18
CA THR A 62 -9.09 -5.24 -17.87
C THR A 62 -10.37 -4.98 -17.12
N LEU A 63 -10.44 -5.32 -15.83
CA LEU A 63 -11.57 -4.94 -14.99
C LEU A 63 -11.44 -3.45 -14.61
N ASN A 64 -12.49 -2.66 -14.87
CA ASN A 64 -12.51 -1.22 -14.63
C ASN A 64 -12.17 -0.87 -13.17
N GLU A 65 -11.47 0.24 -12.97
CA GLU A 65 -11.05 0.75 -11.64
C GLU A 65 -10.12 -0.19 -10.86
N THR A 66 -9.59 -1.22 -11.51
CA THR A 66 -8.60 -2.12 -10.94
C THR A 66 -7.38 -2.26 -11.84
N GLN A 67 -6.33 -2.91 -11.34
CA GLN A 67 -5.17 -3.31 -12.14
C GLN A 67 -5.28 -4.75 -12.65
N PHE A 68 -6.42 -5.40 -12.46
CA PHE A 68 -6.62 -6.80 -12.83
C PHE A 68 -6.92 -6.94 -14.31
N TYR A 69 -6.23 -7.88 -14.96
CA TYR A 69 -6.29 -8.06 -16.40
C TYR A 69 -6.15 -9.54 -16.80
N PHE A 70 -6.60 -9.84 -18.01
CA PHE A 70 -6.34 -11.08 -18.71
C PHE A 70 -5.86 -10.77 -20.12
N LYS A 71 -4.66 -11.24 -20.46
CA LYS A 71 -3.99 -10.89 -21.70
C LYS A 71 -3.52 -12.11 -22.45
N VAL A 72 -3.92 -12.24 -23.71
CA VAL A 72 -3.57 -13.36 -24.59
C VAL A 72 -2.43 -12.95 -25.54
N PHE A 73 -1.54 -13.88 -25.82
CA PHE A 73 -0.44 -13.71 -26.77
C PHE A 73 -0.27 -14.96 -27.61
N GLU A 74 0.37 -14.80 -28.77
CA GLU A 74 0.87 -15.91 -29.56
C GLU A 74 2.14 -16.44 -28.88
N ASP A 75 2.20 -17.76 -28.68
CA ASP A 75 3.40 -18.39 -28.13
C ASP A 75 4.35 -18.74 -29.26
N ILE A 76 5.40 -17.91 -29.40
CA ILE A 76 6.43 -18.03 -30.43
C ILE A 76 7.26 -19.32 -30.32
N GLY A 77 7.14 -20.05 -29.20
CA GLY A 77 7.83 -21.31 -28.95
C GLY A 77 7.16 -22.53 -29.58
N TYR A 78 5.85 -22.47 -29.87
CA TYR A 78 5.11 -23.61 -30.46
C TYR A 78 4.11 -23.15 -31.53
N VAL A 79 4.05 -23.92 -32.62
CA VAL A 79 3.14 -23.64 -33.75
C VAL A 79 1.68 -23.73 -33.28
N ASP A 80 0.86 -22.76 -33.70
CA ASP A 80 -0.57 -22.67 -33.38
C ASP A 80 -0.90 -22.66 -31.88
N SER A 81 0.04 -22.19 -31.06
CA SER A 81 -0.14 -22.09 -29.62
C SER A 81 -0.28 -20.65 -29.14
N MET A 82 -0.99 -20.50 -28.03
CA MET A 82 -1.22 -19.25 -27.34
C MET A 82 -0.67 -19.35 -25.92
N MET A 83 -0.47 -18.20 -25.32
CA MET A 83 -0.23 -18.05 -23.89
C MET A 83 -1.12 -16.94 -23.33
N ALA A 84 -1.39 -16.98 -22.03
CA ALA A 84 -2.11 -15.94 -21.34
C ALA A 84 -1.36 -15.50 -20.10
N ASN A 85 -1.22 -14.18 -19.90
CA ASN A 85 -0.82 -13.59 -18.63
C ASN A 85 -2.05 -12.97 -17.98
N PHE A 86 -2.25 -13.21 -16.69
CA PHE A 86 -3.39 -12.67 -15.98
C PHE A 86 -3.10 -12.36 -14.53
N SER A 87 -3.81 -11.36 -14.04
CA SER A 87 -3.86 -10.95 -12.64
C SER A 87 -5.33 -10.71 -12.27
N PRO A 88 -5.83 -11.24 -11.14
CA PRO A 88 -5.10 -12.04 -10.16
C PRO A 88 -4.88 -13.49 -10.61
N GLY A 89 -3.80 -14.10 -10.13
CA GLY A 89 -3.54 -15.54 -10.31
C GLY A 89 -4.27 -16.41 -9.29
N ARG A 90 -4.12 -17.73 -9.43
CA ARG A 90 -4.64 -18.71 -8.46
C ARG A 90 -4.03 -18.50 -7.08
N SER A 91 -2.71 -18.34 -6.99
CA SER A 91 -1.98 -18.16 -5.73
C SER A 91 -0.92 -17.08 -5.78
N LEU A 92 -0.57 -16.61 -6.98
CA LEU A 92 0.34 -15.50 -7.18
C LEU A 92 -0.45 -14.26 -7.61
N TYR A 93 0.16 -13.08 -7.43
CA TYR A 93 -0.42 -11.83 -7.94
C TYR A 93 -0.64 -11.89 -9.47
N MET A 94 0.27 -12.55 -10.18
CA MET A 94 0.22 -12.73 -11.62
C MET A 94 0.61 -14.17 -11.97
N GLU A 95 -0.09 -14.76 -12.91
CA GLU A 95 0.21 -16.08 -13.48
C GLU A 95 0.29 -16.01 -15.00
N ALA A 96 1.02 -16.95 -15.59
CA ALA A 96 1.22 -17.07 -17.02
C ALA A 96 1.05 -18.53 -17.45
N THR A 97 0.48 -18.74 -18.63
CA THR A 97 0.41 -20.05 -19.29
C THR A 97 1.41 -20.12 -20.43
N THR A 98 1.67 -21.32 -20.96
CA THR A 98 2.51 -21.51 -22.14
C THR A 98 1.96 -22.68 -22.96
N GLY A 99 2.02 -22.60 -24.28
CA GLY A 99 1.69 -23.72 -25.17
C GLY A 99 0.22 -24.19 -25.11
N VAL A 100 -0.74 -23.27 -24.94
CA VAL A 100 -2.17 -23.62 -24.84
C VAL A 100 -2.93 -23.28 -26.12
N ASP A 101 -3.93 -24.09 -26.46
CA ASP A 101 -4.86 -23.78 -27.54
C ASP A 101 -5.99 -22.84 -27.06
N TRP A 102 -6.93 -22.51 -27.95
CA TRP A 102 -8.03 -21.62 -27.62
C TRP A 102 -8.98 -22.19 -26.54
N GLU A 103 -9.21 -23.51 -26.51
CA GLU A 103 -9.99 -24.14 -25.44
C GLU A 103 -9.29 -24.02 -24.08
N GLY A 104 -7.97 -24.17 -24.07
CA GLY A 104 -7.12 -23.88 -22.92
C GLY A 104 -7.27 -22.43 -22.46
N ILE A 105 -7.20 -21.46 -23.37
CA ILE A 105 -7.41 -20.03 -23.03
C ILE A 105 -8.77 -19.82 -22.37
N LYS A 106 -9.85 -20.42 -22.88
CA LYS A 106 -11.18 -20.34 -22.26
C LYS A 106 -11.24 -20.98 -20.88
N PHE A 107 -10.53 -22.09 -20.67
CA PHE A 107 -10.42 -22.73 -19.37
C PHE A 107 -9.76 -21.77 -18.36
N TYR A 108 -8.61 -21.20 -18.70
CA TYR A 108 -7.91 -20.25 -17.84
C TYR A 108 -8.68 -18.95 -17.63
N PHE A 109 -9.45 -18.50 -18.62
CA PHE A 109 -10.30 -17.33 -18.48
C PHE A 109 -11.41 -17.54 -17.44
N LYS A 110 -12.06 -18.71 -17.43
CA LYS A 110 -13.06 -19.06 -16.40
C LYS A 110 -12.46 -19.12 -15.00
N ASP A 111 -11.27 -19.70 -14.89
CA ASP A 111 -10.50 -19.76 -13.65
C ASP A 111 -10.15 -18.34 -13.17
N TRP A 112 -9.63 -17.52 -14.07
CA TRP A 112 -9.30 -16.12 -13.80
C TRP A 112 -10.51 -15.34 -13.31
N LEU A 113 -11.69 -15.48 -13.94
CA LEU A 113 -12.90 -14.83 -13.43
C LEU A 113 -13.27 -15.28 -12.01
N SER A 114 -12.99 -16.53 -11.65
CA SER A 114 -13.20 -17.04 -10.29
C SER A 114 -12.20 -16.45 -9.29
N TYR A 115 -10.95 -16.25 -9.71
CA TYR A 115 -9.92 -15.57 -8.92
C TYR A 115 -10.21 -14.07 -8.78
N LEU A 116 -10.68 -13.44 -9.84
CA LEU A 116 -11.09 -12.04 -9.85
C LEU A 116 -12.21 -11.82 -8.83
N LYS A 117 -13.23 -12.68 -8.86
CA LYS A 117 -14.32 -12.66 -7.86
C LYS A 117 -13.77 -12.79 -6.43
N ARG A 118 -12.81 -13.68 -6.19
CA ARG A 118 -12.18 -13.85 -4.88
C ARG A 118 -11.54 -12.56 -4.40
N GLU A 119 -10.74 -11.90 -5.24
CA GLU A 119 -10.02 -10.68 -4.83
C GLU A 119 -10.95 -9.49 -4.63
N VAL A 120 -11.90 -9.23 -5.55
CA VAL A 120 -12.80 -8.07 -5.45
C VAL A 120 -13.82 -8.19 -4.32
N SER A 121 -14.14 -9.43 -3.90
CA SER A 121 -15.05 -9.67 -2.77
C SER A 121 -14.32 -9.79 -1.43
N ALA A 122 -12.99 -9.84 -1.43
CA ALA A 122 -12.22 -9.93 -0.20
C ALA A 122 -12.22 -8.58 0.52
N PRO A 123 -12.51 -8.54 1.84
CA PRO A 123 -12.42 -7.30 2.60
C PRO A 123 -10.95 -6.87 2.76
N ASP A 124 -10.66 -5.59 2.52
CA ASP A 124 -9.34 -5.01 2.77
C ASP A 124 -9.12 -4.78 4.27
N LYS A 125 -8.67 -5.83 4.96
CA LYS A 125 -8.38 -5.80 6.40
C LYS A 125 -7.18 -4.91 6.74
N TRP A 126 -6.21 -4.78 5.83
CA TRP A 126 -5.01 -3.97 6.07
C TRP A 126 -5.30 -2.49 5.86
N GLY A 127 -6.04 -2.12 4.80
CA GLY A 127 -6.56 -0.77 4.64
C GLY A 127 -7.41 -0.36 5.85
N ARG A 128 -8.28 -1.25 6.32
CA ARG A 128 -9.04 -1.02 7.56
C ARG A 128 -8.13 -0.79 8.78
N LEU A 129 -7.10 -1.61 8.97
CA LEU A 129 -6.16 -1.43 10.08
C LEU A 129 -5.42 -0.09 9.98
N VAL A 130 -4.99 0.29 8.78
CA VAL A 130 -4.33 1.58 8.53
C VAL A 130 -5.26 2.74 8.87
N GLU A 131 -6.53 2.68 8.45
CA GLU A 131 -7.52 3.71 8.79
C GLU A 131 -7.83 3.74 10.30
N GLU A 132 -7.93 2.59 10.96
CA GLU A 132 -8.09 2.50 12.42
C GLU A 132 -6.89 3.14 13.14
N VAL A 133 -5.66 2.85 12.70
CA VAL A 133 -4.43 3.45 13.24
C VAL A 133 -4.38 4.96 12.97
N LYS A 134 -4.72 5.41 11.77
CA LYS A 134 -4.81 6.85 11.45
C LYS A 134 -5.83 7.56 12.33
N SER A 135 -7.00 6.95 12.57
CA SER A 135 -8.04 7.53 13.44
C SER A 135 -7.63 7.63 14.92
N LEU A 136 -6.62 6.86 15.32
CA LEU A 136 -6.02 6.90 16.66
C LEU A 136 -4.88 7.94 16.75
N ILE A 137 -4.12 8.14 15.67
CA ILE A 137 -2.90 8.98 15.67
C ILE A 137 -3.15 10.40 15.13
N GLY A 138 -4.22 10.62 14.35
CA GLY A 138 -4.47 11.87 13.62
C GLY A 138 -3.73 11.90 12.27
N GLU A 139 -4.32 12.57 11.27
CA GLU A 139 -3.77 12.67 9.91
C GLU A 139 -2.76 13.81 9.73
N THR A 140 -2.49 14.60 10.76
CA THR A 140 -1.65 15.77 10.61
C THR A 140 -0.21 15.41 10.29
N GLN A 141 0.23 15.88 9.11
CA GLN A 141 1.63 16.02 8.76
C GLN A 141 2.24 17.01 9.75
N VAL A 142 2.78 16.47 10.83
CA VAL A 142 3.51 17.28 11.79
C VAL A 142 4.81 17.70 11.15
N GLU A 143 4.94 19.00 10.89
CA GLU A 143 6.17 19.60 10.40
C GLU A 143 7.32 19.20 11.32
N ASN A 144 8.42 18.72 10.74
CA ASN A 144 9.61 18.34 11.50
C ASN A 144 10.45 19.59 11.87
N THR A 145 9.81 20.55 12.53
CA THR A 145 10.44 21.77 13.04
C THR A 145 10.47 21.75 14.57
N ALA A 146 11.28 22.60 15.17
CA ALA A 146 11.22 22.87 16.60
C ALA A 146 9.88 23.52 16.99
N PHE A 147 9.50 23.41 18.26
CA PHE A 147 8.37 24.14 18.82
C PHE A 147 8.65 25.65 18.88
N SER A 148 7.67 26.46 18.50
CA SER A 148 7.65 27.87 18.88
C SER A 148 7.35 28.02 20.38
N HIS A 149 7.68 29.19 20.94
CA HIS A 149 7.41 29.46 22.36
C HIS A 149 5.92 29.36 22.72
N GLN A 150 5.03 29.78 21.82
CA GLN A 150 3.58 29.67 22.04
C GLN A 150 3.13 28.20 22.04
N GLU A 151 3.57 27.41 21.06
CA GLU A 151 3.23 25.98 20.98
C GLU A 151 3.75 25.21 22.21
N TYR A 152 4.93 25.56 22.72
CA TYR A 152 5.46 25.00 23.95
C TYR A 152 4.56 25.27 25.17
N LEU A 153 4.10 26.51 25.34
CA LEU A 153 3.19 26.88 26.42
C LEU A 153 1.86 26.13 26.30
N GLU A 154 1.37 25.94 25.08
CA GLU A 154 0.16 25.15 24.82
C GLU A 154 0.35 23.67 25.19
N VAL A 155 1.47 23.04 24.80
CA VAL A 155 1.80 21.66 25.21
C VAL A 155 1.78 21.52 26.71
N ARG A 156 2.50 22.40 27.42
CA ARG A 156 2.56 22.35 28.87
C ARG A 156 1.17 22.50 29.49
N ARG A 157 0.38 23.45 29.01
CA ARG A 157 -0.99 23.66 29.49
C ARG A 157 -1.88 22.43 29.24
N ASN A 158 -1.75 21.79 28.10
CA ASN A 158 -2.50 20.59 27.75
C ASN A 158 -2.09 19.40 28.64
N ILE A 159 -0.78 19.21 28.87
CA ILE A 159 -0.29 18.18 29.79
C ILE A 159 -0.80 18.43 31.21
N GLU A 160 -0.76 19.67 31.70
CA GLU A 160 -1.32 19.99 33.02
C GLU A 160 -2.84 19.75 33.07
N THR A 161 -3.56 20.00 31.98
CA THR A 161 -4.99 19.68 31.88
C THR A 161 -5.23 18.17 32.02
N ILE A 162 -4.45 17.34 31.32
CA ILE A 162 -4.52 15.87 31.45
C ILE A 162 -4.19 15.44 32.87
N LYS A 163 -3.13 15.98 33.48
CA LYS A 163 -2.74 15.66 34.87
C LYS A 163 -3.86 15.96 35.86
N ASN A 164 -4.50 17.13 35.74
CA ASN A 164 -5.61 17.54 36.61
C ASN A 164 -6.88 16.70 36.40
N GLN A 165 -7.11 16.20 35.19
CA GLN A 165 -8.27 15.39 34.86
C GLN A 165 -8.03 13.89 35.06
N LEU A 166 -6.79 13.46 35.28
CA LEU A 166 -6.43 12.05 35.45
C LEU A 166 -7.12 11.40 36.66
N SER A 167 -7.40 12.18 37.71
CA SER A 167 -8.13 11.71 38.90
C SER A 167 -9.60 11.34 38.62
N SER A 168 -10.15 11.73 37.47
CA SER A 168 -11.50 11.32 37.05
C SER A 168 -11.56 9.87 36.55
N ILE A 169 -10.40 9.27 36.24
CA ILE A 169 -10.30 7.88 35.80
C ILE A 169 -10.03 7.01 37.03
N PRO A 170 -10.79 5.92 37.26
CA PRO A 170 -10.63 5.06 38.43
C PRO A 170 -9.39 4.14 38.32
N LEU A 171 -8.21 4.77 38.34
CA LEU A 171 -6.90 4.12 38.32
C LEU A 171 -6.43 3.80 39.74
N LEU A 172 -5.56 2.79 39.87
CA LEU A 172 -4.85 2.55 41.13
C LEU A 172 -3.90 3.73 41.41
N GLU A 173 -3.66 4.02 42.69
CA GLU A 173 -2.77 5.12 43.09
C GLU A 173 -1.37 4.98 42.48
N THR A 174 -0.82 3.76 42.44
CA THR A 174 0.47 3.46 41.82
C THR A 174 0.48 3.72 40.31
N GLN A 175 -0.62 3.43 39.62
CA GLN A 175 -0.78 3.71 38.19
C GLN A 175 -0.86 5.21 37.93
N ASN A 176 -1.60 5.94 38.77
CA ASN A 176 -1.75 7.38 38.69
C ASN A 176 -0.40 8.09 38.86
N ILE A 177 0.37 7.74 39.89
CA ILE A 177 1.72 8.28 40.13
C ILE A 177 2.64 8.00 38.93
N ALA A 178 2.63 6.79 38.39
CA ALA A 178 3.47 6.42 37.26
C ALA A 178 3.10 7.20 35.98
N ILE A 179 1.81 7.35 35.69
CA ILE A 179 1.34 8.13 34.54
C ILE A 179 1.71 9.61 34.70
N LEU A 180 1.54 10.20 35.89
CA LEU A 180 1.92 11.58 36.16
C LEU A 180 3.42 11.80 35.94
N HIS A 181 4.26 10.87 36.39
CA HIS A 181 5.70 10.92 36.14
C HIS A 181 6.02 10.91 34.64
N GLN A 182 5.37 10.04 33.87
CA GLN A 182 5.57 9.99 32.42
C GLN A 182 5.08 11.26 31.71
N LEU A 183 3.94 11.82 32.13
CA LEU A 183 3.44 13.09 31.59
C LEU A 183 4.40 14.25 31.86
N ASN A 184 5.01 14.31 33.05
CA ASN A 184 6.06 15.30 33.34
C ASN A 184 7.27 15.12 32.42
N HIS A 185 7.70 13.87 32.23
CA HIS A 185 8.83 13.58 31.34
C HIS A 185 8.55 13.99 29.89
N VAL A 186 7.34 13.72 29.38
CA VAL A 186 6.89 14.20 28.06
C VAL A 186 6.93 15.72 27.98
N ALA A 187 6.47 16.43 29.01
CA ALA A 187 6.48 17.89 29.04
C ALA A 187 7.91 18.45 28.93
N GLU A 188 8.87 17.86 29.64
CA GLU A 188 10.28 18.23 29.60
C GLU A 188 10.94 17.99 28.23
N MET A 189 10.51 16.93 27.52
CA MET A 189 11.06 16.60 26.21
C MET A 189 10.59 17.55 25.10
N THR A 190 9.58 18.38 25.35
CA THR A 190 9.10 19.40 24.39
C THR A 190 10.19 20.40 24.01
N ASP A 191 11.11 20.72 24.93
CA ASP A 191 12.23 21.64 24.67
C ASP A 191 13.39 20.99 23.91
N LYS A 192 13.43 19.66 23.84
CA LYS A 192 14.57 18.89 23.34
C LYS A 192 14.30 18.21 22.00
N LEU A 193 13.04 18.09 21.61
CA LEU A 193 12.60 17.33 20.43
C LEU A 193 11.87 18.25 19.45
N ASN A 194 11.99 17.92 18.16
CA ASN A 194 11.15 18.51 17.13
C ASN A 194 9.70 18.02 17.30
N LYS A 195 8.74 18.73 16.71
CA LYS A 195 7.30 18.41 16.85
C LYS A 195 6.99 16.96 16.47
N PHE A 196 7.59 16.46 15.38
CA PHE A 196 7.39 15.09 14.91
C PHE A 196 7.93 14.05 15.90
N ASP A 197 9.19 14.23 16.32
CA ASP A 197 9.85 13.33 17.27
C ASP A 197 9.16 13.33 18.63
N TRP A 198 8.75 14.51 19.10
CA TRP A 198 8.01 14.68 20.34
C TRP A 198 6.66 13.98 20.31
N ARG A 199 5.90 14.09 19.21
CA ARG A 199 4.61 13.39 19.06
C ARG A 199 4.80 11.88 19.15
N ASN A 200 5.75 11.34 18.41
CA ASN A 200 6.03 9.90 18.42
C ASN A 200 6.49 9.43 19.80
N PHE A 201 7.33 10.24 20.47
CA PHE A 201 7.76 9.99 21.84
C PHE A 201 6.59 10.00 22.83
N PHE A 202 5.67 10.97 22.72
CA PHE A 202 4.48 11.06 23.54
C PHE A 202 3.60 9.83 23.38
N ILE A 203 3.22 9.49 22.14
CA ILE A 203 2.37 8.33 21.84
C ILE A 203 3.03 7.05 22.36
N GLY A 204 4.31 6.84 22.06
CA GLY A 204 5.06 5.67 22.51
C GLY A 204 5.11 5.55 24.04
N THR A 205 5.36 6.67 24.74
CA THR A 205 5.40 6.73 26.20
C THR A 205 4.03 6.39 26.81
N ILE A 206 2.94 6.97 26.29
CA ILE A 206 1.58 6.71 26.77
C ILE A 206 1.17 5.25 26.53
N THR A 207 1.39 4.72 25.32
CA THR A 207 1.10 3.33 25.00
C THR A 207 1.90 2.37 25.89
N SER A 208 3.19 2.62 26.07
CA SER A 208 4.04 1.82 26.96
C SER A 208 3.54 1.86 28.40
N CYS A 209 3.11 3.03 28.88
CA CYS A 209 2.60 3.21 30.24
C CYS A 209 1.31 2.39 30.47
N VAL A 210 0.35 2.47 29.54
CA VAL A 210 -0.90 1.69 29.59
C VAL A 210 -0.63 0.18 29.63
N ILE A 211 0.30 -0.30 28.80
CA ILE A 211 0.65 -1.73 28.72
C ILE A 211 1.37 -2.20 30.00
N GLN A 212 2.41 -1.50 30.42
CA GLN A 212 3.26 -1.90 31.55
C GLN A 212 2.52 -1.86 32.89
N LEU A 213 1.61 -0.91 33.05
CA LEU A 213 0.83 -0.74 34.28
C LEU A 213 -0.39 -1.66 34.35
N GLY A 214 -0.64 -2.47 33.32
CA GLY A 214 -1.80 -3.36 33.27
C GLY A 214 -3.13 -2.59 33.39
N VAL A 215 -3.21 -1.40 32.80
CA VAL A 215 -4.44 -0.60 32.82
C VAL A 215 -5.53 -1.37 32.06
N THR A 216 -6.73 -1.46 32.65
CA THR A 216 -7.84 -2.17 32.01
C THR A 216 -8.20 -1.51 30.68
N GLN A 217 -8.77 -2.29 29.76
CA GLN A 217 -9.16 -1.77 28.43
C GLN A 217 -10.15 -0.60 28.55
N GLU A 218 -11.03 -0.63 29.55
CA GLU A 218 -11.99 0.45 29.82
C GLU A 218 -11.28 1.74 30.28
N HIS A 219 -10.37 1.65 31.25
CA HIS A 219 -9.67 2.82 31.76
C HIS A 219 -8.68 3.38 30.73
N ALA A 220 -8.10 2.52 29.89
CA ALA A 220 -7.25 2.93 28.78
C ALA A 220 -8.04 3.73 27.73
N LYS A 221 -9.30 3.36 27.44
CA LYS A 221 -10.19 4.13 26.56
C LYS A 221 -10.51 5.50 27.14
N LEU A 222 -10.89 5.57 28.42
CA LEU A 222 -11.15 6.84 29.10
C LEU A 222 -9.91 7.75 29.06
N PHE A 223 -8.72 7.18 29.23
CA PHE A 223 -7.47 7.93 29.16
C PHE A 223 -7.17 8.42 27.74
N ALA A 224 -7.38 7.58 26.73
CA ALA A 224 -7.22 7.97 25.33
C ALA A 224 -8.22 9.06 24.92
N GLU A 225 -9.48 9.00 25.39
CA GLU A 225 -10.49 10.03 25.18
C GLU A 225 -10.11 11.35 25.86
N LEU A 226 -9.59 11.29 27.09
CA LEU A 226 -9.07 12.46 27.80
C LEU A 226 -7.95 13.16 27.00
N ILE A 227 -6.97 12.39 26.50
CA ILE A 227 -5.89 12.91 25.66
C ILE A 227 -6.46 13.53 24.39
N ARG A 228 -7.35 12.81 23.69
CA ARG A 228 -7.98 13.28 22.45
C ARG A 228 -8.74 14.59 22.67
N ASN A 229 -9.53 14.69 23.73
CA ASN A 229 -10.31 15.89 24.02
C ASN A 229 -9.41 17.08 24.33
N THR A 230 -8.34 16.88 25.11
CA THR A 230 -7.41 17.94 25.48
C THR A 230 -6.64 18.48 24.28
N PHE A 231 -6.25 17.61 23.35
CA PHE A 231 -5.47 17.99 22.17
C PHE A 231 -6.32 18.23 20.90
N SER A 232 -7.65 18.08 20.96
CA SER A 232 -8.57 18.24 19.83
C SER A 232 -8.49 19.62 19.14
N GLY A 233 -8.06 20.65 19.86
CA GLY A 233 -7.84 22.00 19.34
C GLY A 233 -6.49 22.21 18.67
N TRP A 234 -5.57 21.25 18.74
CA TRP A 234 -4.17 21.42 18.36
C TRP A 234 -3.80 20.61 17.12
N MET A 235 -3.02 21.24 16.24
CA MET A 235 -2.70 20.73 14.90
C MET A 235 -1.79 19.49 14.89
N LEU A 236 -1.34 18.96 16.03
CA LEU A 236 -0.46 17.77 16.06
C LEU A 236 -1.20 16.44 16.18
N LEU A 237 -2.49 16.47 16.56
CA LEU A 237 -3.32 15.28 16.81
C LEU A 237 -4.69 15.32 16.08
N LYS A 238 -4.87 16.25 15.12
CA LYS A 238 -5.97 16.20 14.15
C LYS A 238 -5.64 15.26 13.00
#